data_AF-A0A350Q6W6-F1
#
_entry.id   AF-A0A350Q6W6-F1
#
_cell.length_a   1.000
_cell.length_b   1.000
_cell.length_c   1.000
_cell.angle_alpha   90.00
_cell.angle_beta   90.00
_cell.angle_gamma   90.00
#
_symmetry.space_group_name_H-M   'P 1'
#
loop_
_entity.id
_entity.type
_entity.pdbx_description
1 polymer ?
#
loop_
_entity_poly.entity_id
_entity_poly.type
_entity_poly.pdbx_seq_one_letter_code
_entity_poly.pdbx_strand_id
1 'polypeptide(L)'
;RSKGWYFDHARHDDPELDRLVDDDLVRKFAVAGTPEECVELLETTLGLGFTSLSCNLAAVRRPGNTMESGLSETISAAAEVFQRRGW
;
A
#
# COMPACT_ATOMS: atom_id res chain seq x y z
N ARG A 1 3.44 4.30 20.69
CA ARG A 1 4.21 5.12 19.72
C ARG A 1 5.14 4.15 18.99
N SER A 2 4.85 3.81 17.75
CA SER A 2 5.71 2.92 16.96
C SER A 2 6.62 3.79 16.10
N LYS A 3 7.93 3.57 16.15
CA LYS A 3 8.94 4.27 15.35
C LYS A 3 9.73 3.20 14.59
N GLY A 4 9.88 3.38 13.27
CA GLY A 4 10.49 2.43 12.34
C GLY A 4 9.47 1.83 11.36
N TRP A 5 9.84 1.70 10.08
CA TRP A 5 9.07 0.89 9.13
C TRP A 5 9.06 -0.56 9.64
N TYR A 6 7.93 -1.26 9.51
CA TYR A 6 7.74 -2.64 9.98
C TYR A 6 8.02 -2.93 11.47
N PHE A 7 8.03 -1.91 12.33
CA PHE A 7 8.19 -2.06 13.79
C PHE A 7 9.55 -2.65 14.23
N ASP A 8 10.56 -2.67 13.36
CA ASP A 8 11.90 -3.11 13.71
C ASP A 8 12.74 -1.93 14.23
N HIS A 9 13.14 -2.02 15.50
CA HIS A 9 13.93 -1.01 16.19
C HIS A 9 15.45 -1.13 15.96
N ALA A 10 15.92 -2.25 15.40
CA ALA A 10 17.32 -2.51 15.11
C ALA A 10 17.65 -2.39 13.61
N ARG A 11 16.65 -2.06 12.78
CA ARG A 11 16.83 -1.93 11.34
C ARG A 11 17.85 -0.84 11.02
N HIS A 12 18.86 -1.22 10.26
CA HIS A 12 19.84 -0.33 9.66
C HIS A 12 19.74 -0.53 8.14
N ASP A 13 19.11 0.43 7.45
CA ASP A 13 19.09 0.45 5.99
C ASP A 13 20.34 1.16 5.48
N ASP A 14 20.89 0.67 4.36
CA ASP A 14 22.03 1.35 3.72
C ASP A 14 21.63 2.77 3.31
N PRO A 15 22.46 3.80 3.57
CA PRO A 15 22.17 5.19 3.19
C PRO A 15 21.92 5.39 1.69
N GLU A 16 22.36 4.44 0.86
CA GLU A 16 22.11 4.43 -0.58
C GLU A 16 20.65 4.07 -0.92
N LEU A 17 19.99 3.24 -0.09
CA LEU A 17 18.56 2.92 -0.23
C LEU A 17 17.69 4.13 0.08
N ASP A 18 18.06 4.94 1.07
CA ASP A 18 17.35 6.20 1.38
C ASP A 18 17.40 7.21 0.22
N ARG A 19 18.43 7.15 -0.63
CA ARG A 19 18.52 7.98 -1.85
C ARG A 19 17.78 7.38 -3.04
N LEU A 20 17.51 6.09 -3.01
CA LEU A 20 16.78 5.37 -4.05
C LEU A 20 15.27 5.60 -3.92
N VAL A 21 14.76 5.73 -2.69
CA VAL A 21 13.35 6.00 -2.38
C VAL A 21 13.09 7.51 -2.41
N ASP A 22 13.05 8.08 -3.62
CA ASP A 22 12.63 9.46 -3.83
C ASP A 22 11.10 9.59 -3.93
N ASP A 23 10.60 10.83 -3.98
CA ASP A 23 9.16 11.13 -4.05
C ASP A 23 8.48 10.49 -5.28
N ASP A 24 9.24 10.30 -6.38
CA ASP A 24 8.74 9.69 -7.61
C ASP A 24 8.61 8.17 -7.44
N LEU A 25 9.56 7.53 -6.77
CA LEU A 25 9.48 6.11 -6.41
C LEU A 25 8.32 5.88 -5.43
N VAL A 26 8.19 6.74 -4.42
CA VAL A 26 7.06 6.69 -3.47
C VAL A 26 5.75 6.83 -4.22
N ARG A 27 5.59 7.78 -5.16
CA ARG A 27 4.36 7.90 -5.96
C ARG A 27 4.04 6.66 -6.80
N LYS A 28 5.04 5.98 -7.34
CA LYS A 28 4.84 4.80 -8.20
C LYS A 28 4.39 3.57 -7.42
N PHE A 29 4.87 3.41 -6.18
CA PHE A 29 4.61 2.22 -5.37
C PHE A 29 3.64 2.45 -4.20
N ALA A 30 3.37 3.70 -3.83
CA ALA A 30 2.27 4.07 -2.95
C ALA A 30 0.98 4.18 -3.77
N VAL A 31 0.13 3.17 -3.65
CA VAL A 31 -1.20 3.16 -4.28
C VAL A 31 -2.15 3.96 -3.39
N ALA A 32 -2.36 5.23 -3.71
CA ALA A 32 -3.24 6.13 -2.99
C ALA A 32 -3.95 7.08 -3.96
N GLY A 33 -5.28 7.18 -3.84
CA GLY A 33 -6.10 7.99 -4.74
C GLY A 33 -7.56 7.53 -4.75
N THR A 34 -8.29 7.90 -5.79
CA THR A 34 -9.59 7.31 -6.12
C THR A 34 -9.43 5.82 -6.46
N PRO A 35 -10.52 5.02 -6.43
CA PRO A 35 -10.45 3.63 -6.87
C PRO A 35 -9.86 3.44 -8.27
N GLU A 36 -10.21 4.33 -9.21
CA GLU A 36 -9.69 4.31 -10.57
C GLU A 36 -8.17 4.58 -10.61
N GLU A 37 -7.70 5.62 -9.91
CA GLU A 37 -6.28 5.93 -9.80
C GLU A 37 -5.49 4.77 -9.16
N CYS A 38 -6.07 4.12 -8.15
CA CYS A 38 -5.44 2.96 -7.51
C CYS A 38 -5.27 1.79 -8.48
N VAL A 39 -6.24 1.56 -9.36
CA VAL A 39 -6.17 0.51 -10.37
C VAL A 39 -5.09 0.83 -11.42
N GLU A 40 -5.03 2.06 -11.91
CA GLU A 40 -4.01 2.48 -12.88
C GLU A 40 -2.58 2.30 -12.35
N LEU A 41 -2.35 2.63 -11.08
CA LEU A 41 -1.05 2.45 -10.41
C LEU A 41 -0.69 0.97 -10.27
N LEU A 42 -1.66 0.12 -9.94
CA LEU A 42 -1.46 -1.33 -9.82
C LEU A 42 -1.21 -1.98 -11.20
N GLU A 43 -1.93 -1.57 -12.25
CA GLU A 43 -1.69 -2.02 -13.63
C GLU A 43 -0.29 -1.62 -14.11
N THR A 44 0.12 -0.37 -13.83
CA THR A 44 1.47 0.12 -14.13
C THR A 44 2.54 -0.73 -13.45
N THR A 45 2.31 -1.10 -12.18
CA THR A 45 3.22 -1.96 -11.42
C THR A 45 3.33 -3.35 -12.03
N LEU A 46 2.21 -4.01 -12.35
CA LEU A 46 2.20 -5.33 -13.01
C LEU A 46 2.86 -5.28 -14.39
N GLY A 47 2.71 -4.16 -15.13
CA GLY A 47 3.36 -3.92 -16.42
C GLY A 47 4.89 -3.95 -16.39
N LEU A 48 5.51 -3.86 -15.21
CA LEU A 48 6.97 -4.02 -15.04
C LEU A 48 7.44 -5.49 -15.11
N GLY A 49 6.52 -6.45 -15.26
CA GLY A 49 6.84 -7.88 -15.40
C GLY A 49 6.76 -8.67 -14.09
N PHE A 50 6.21 -8.08 -13.03
CA PHE A 50 5.93 -8.81 -11.79
C PHE A 50 4.75 -9.77 -11.99
N THR A 51 4.86 -10.98 -11.45
CA THR A 51 3.80 -12.00 -11.51
C THR A 51 2.93 -12.03 -10.25
N SER A 52 3.29 -11.26 -9.22
CA SER A 52 2.56 -11.16 -7.95
C SER A 52 2.90 -9.86 -7.22
N LEU A 53 1.97 -9.39 -6.39
CA LEU A 53 2.09 -8.19 -5.57
C LEU A 53 1.90 -8.55 -4.09
N SER A 54 2.63 -7.91 -3.19
CA SER A 54 2.31 -7.90 -1.76
C SER A 54 2.00 -6.48 -1.35
N CYS A 55 0.81 -6.27 -0.77
CA CYS A 55 0.31 -4.93 -0.43
C CYS A 55 0.18 -4.79 1.09
N ASN A 56 0.71 -3.69 1.64
CA ASN A 56 0.40 -3.26 2.99
C ASN A 56 -0.92 -2.49 2.98
N LEU A 57 -1.96 -3.01 3.63
CA LEU A 57 -3.25 -2.35 3.74
C LEU A 57 -3.34 -1.53 5.02
N ALA A 58 -3.69 -0.25 4.89
CA ALA A 58 -3.93 0.63 6.02
C ALA A 58 -5.43 0.66 6.36
N ALA A 59 -5.75 0.47 7.64
CA ALA A 59 -7.12 0.56 8.13
C ALA A 59 -7.70 1.97 7.94
N VAL A 60 -8.89 2.07 7.34
CA VAL A 60 -9.62 3.33 7.20
C VAL A 60 -9.90 3.96 8.58
N ARG A 61 -9.70 5.27 8.70
CA ARG A 61 -9.95 6.04 9.92
C ARG A 61 -11.13 6.97 9.72
N ARG A 62 -12.32 6.53 10.12
CA ARG A 62 -13.53 7.38 10.20
C ARG A 62 -13.80 7.80 11.65
N PRO A 63 -14.43 8.95 11.90
CA PRO A 63 -14.90 9.30 13.23
C PRO A 63 -15.78 8.19 13.81
N GLY A 64 -15.45 7.70 15.00
CA GLY A 64 -16.19 6.63 15.67
C GLY A 64 -15.81 5.18 15.29
N ASN A 65 -14.93 4.97 14.32
CA ASN A 65 -14.46 3.62 13.97
C ASN A 65 -13.44 3.08 14.99
N THR A 66 -13.49 1.77 15.25
CA THR A 66 -12.40 1.05 15.89
C THR A 66 -11.33 0.71 14.86
N MET A 67 -10.15 0.31 15.34
CA MET A 67 -9.09 -0.24 14.49
C MET A 67 -9.57 -1.44 13.67
N GLU A 68 -10.34 -2.32 14.31
CA GLU A 68 -10.90 -3.53 13.72
C GLU A 68 -11.91 -3.19 12.62
N SER A 69 -12.88 -2.31 12.90
CA SER A 69 -13.90 -1.95 11.90
C SER A 69 -13.28 -1.25 10.70
N GLY A 70 -12.31 -0.37 10.92
CA GLY A 70 -11.57 0.29 9.85
C GLY A 70 -10.72 -0.67 9.02
N LEU A 71 -10.09 -1.68 9.63
CA LEU A 71 -9.33 -2.69 8.90
C LEU A 71 -10.24 -3.61 8.10
N SER A 72 -11.35 -4.05 8.70
CA SER A 72 -12.35 -4.88 8.03
C SER A 72 -12.94 -4.17 6.81
N GLU A 73 -13.23 -2.87 6.93
CA GLU A 73 -13.69 -2.04 5.81
C GLU A 73 -12.65 -2.02 4.68
N THR A 74 -11.39 -1.72 5.00
CA THR A 74 -10.30 -1.69 4.00
C THR A 74 -10.18 -3.03 3.27
N ILE A 75 -10.16 -4.15 3.99
CA ILE A 75 -9.97 -5.48 3.39
C ILE A 75 -11.15 -5.83 2.48
N SER A 76 -12.39 -5.61 2.92
CA SER A 76 -13.58 -5.91 2.11
C SER A 76 -13.64 -5.08 0.84
N ALA A 77 -13.35 -3.78 0.92
CA ALA A 77 -13.33 -2.90 -0.25
C ALA A 77 -12.18 -3.24 -1.21
N ALA A 78 -10.99 -3.55 -0.69
CA ALA A 78 -9.86 -3.96 -1.52
C ALA A 78 -10.15 -5.28 -2.25
N ALA A 79 -10.78 -6.25 -1.58
CA ALA A 79 -11.17 -7.52 -2.20
C ALA A 79 -12.13 -7.32 -3.39
N GLU A 80 -13.06 -6.36 -3.29
CA GLU A 80 -13.98 -6.01 -4.38
C GLU A 80 -13.24 -5.43 -5.61
N VAL A 81 -12.22 -4.60 -5.37
CA VAL A 81 -11.35 -4.04 -6.44
C VAL A 81 -10.65 -5.17 -7.19
N PHE A 82 -10.06 -6.13 -6.46
CA PHE A 82 -9.37 -7.27 -7.06
C PHE A 82 -10.32 -8.20 -7.83
N GLN A 83 -11.48 -8.54 -7.26
CA GLN A 83 -12.46 -9.41 -7.91
C GLN A 83 -13.01 -8.84 -9.21
N ARG A 84 -13.30 -7.53 -9.27
CA ARG A 84 -13.83 -6.88 -10.48
C ARG A 84 -12.85 -6.89 -11.65
N ARG A 85 -11.55 -6.98 -11.38
CA ARG A 85 -10.49 -6.98 -12.40
C ARG A 85 -9.97 -8.38 -12.76
N GLY A 86 -10.36 -9.41 -12.01
CA GLY A 86 -9.94 -10.79 -12.26
C GLY A 86 -8.47 -11.04 -11.96
N TRP A 87 -7.92 -10.33 -10.98
CA TRP A 87 -6.57 -10.56 -10.45
C TRP A 87 -6.57 -11.64 -9.36
#